data_AF-A0A6L7VWM2-F1
#
_entry.id   AF-A0A6L7VWM2-F1
#
_cell.length_a   1.000
_cell.length_b   1.000
_cell.length_c   1.000
_cell.angle_alpha   90.00
_cell.angle_beta   90.00
_cell.angle_gamma   90.00
#
_symmetry.space_group_name_H-M   'P 1'
#
loop_
_entity.id
_entity.type
_entity.pdbx_description
1 polymer ?
#
loop_
_entity_poly.entity_id
_entity_poly.type
_entity_poly.pdbx_seq_one_letter_code
_entity_poly.pdbx_strand_id
1 'polypeptide(L)'
;MVETSQIFRLTAQEIAEFSPMLRDFEYQFWYPLGESREFRIEHPSLYTDFFSSMGDAYCFVALREDEVVGVLSSVIRTLVASNGKTSQVAYVADVKITKELQGSTLLYRLARTAILWLRPQITSAYSVVMDGTSVTPKQYTGRVGVPQFSWAGRVHLLSFSTTTEFPWTWRVSEHPLDRSSAASGIEPRRTSTAVPTWALMNPLLRAQVVPAWLIDQQTGACALLEDTRRAKKLYDRQNSEYRYAHLTYLSYANPEHIVHLIPHACSRSHSLGFTHLFVTVPDIHLAVVQSRLEEIDHDSFSASIYGVSLSEDAPFLVNSSEI
;
A
#
# COMPACT_ATOMS: atom_id res chain seq x y z
N MET A 1 -3.72 11.48 -38.27
CA MET A 1 -3.39 12.48 -37.22
C MET A 1 -3.47 11.75 -35.90
N VAL A 2 -2.40 11.69 -35.11
CA VAL A 2 -2.46 11.05 -33.78
C VAL A 2 -3.10 12.07 -32.87
N GLU A 3 -4.36 11.86 -32.54
CA GLU A 3 -5.08 12.73 -31.63
C GLU A 3 -4.39 12.70 -30.26
N THR A 4 -3.97 13.87 -29.79
CA THR A 4 -3.17 13.98 -28.57
C THR A 4 -4.05 13.94 -27.34
N SER A 5 -3.87 12.94 -26.49
CA SER A 5 -4.56 12.90 -25.19
C SER A 5 -4.24 14.14 -24.35
N GLN A 6 -5.26 14.68 -23.68
CA GLN A 6 -5.13 15.76 -22.70
C GLN A 6 -4.87 15.18 -21.32
N ILE A 7 -4.05 15.84 -20.49
CA ILE A 7 -3.72 15.37 -19.14
C ILE A 7 -3.96 16.49 -18.13
N PHE A 8 -4.70 16.18 -17.07
CA PHE A 8 -5.01 17.13 -16.01
C PHE A 8 -5.06 16.45 -14.65
N ARG A 9 -4.90 17.27 -13.60
CA ARG A 9 -5.08 16.87 -12.20
C ARG A 9 -6.52 17.14 -11.82
N LEU A 10 -7.21 16.15 -11.30
CA LEU A 10 -8.57 16.31 -10.80
C LEU A 10 -8.58 17.05 -9.46
N THR A 11 -9.53 17.97 -9.31
CA THR A 11 -9.98 18.52 -8.04
C THR A 11 -10.89 17.52 -7.31
N ALA A 12 -11.23 17.77 -6.05
CA ALA A 12 -12.15 16.91 -5.29
C ALA A 12 -13.53 16.79 -5.95
N GLN A 13 -14.04 17.88 -6.53
CA GLN A 13 -15.30 17.87 -7.27
C GLN A 13 -15.17 17.04 -8.55
N GLU A 14 -14.14 17.27 -9.34
CA GLU A 14 -13.90 16.50 -10.57
C GLU A 14 -13.68 15.01 -10.27
N ILE A 15 -13.05 14.64 -9.16
CA ILE A 15 -12.93 13.22 -8.76
C ILE A 15 -14.31 12.57 -8.62
N ALA A 16 -15.28 13.26 -8.00
CA ALA A 16 -16.63 12.73 -7.85
C ALA A 16 -17.33 12.59 -9.23
N GLU A 17 -17.13 13.58 -10.12
CA GLU A 17 -17.69 13.57 -11.47
C GLU A 17 -17.07 12.46 -12.36
N PHE A 18 -15.76 12.26 -12.27
CA PHE A 18 -15.02 11.24 -13.03
C PHE A 18 -15.09 9.83 -12.42
N SER A 19 -15.60 9.67 -11.19
CA SER A 19 -15.61 8.38 -10.49
C SER A 19 -16.25 7.22 -11.29
N PRO A 20 -17.38 7.40 -12.02
CA PRO A 20 -17.91 6.35 -12.88
C PRO A 20 -16.93 5.93 -13.99
N MET A 21 -16.31 6.89 -14.69
CA MET A 21 -15.37 6.62 -15.77
C MET A 21 -14.08 5.98 -15.26
N LEU A 22 -13.60 6.41 -14.09
CA LEU A 22 -12.45 5.80 -13.42
C LEU A 22 -12.73 4.36 -13.00
N ARG A 23 -13.96 4.06 -12.57
CA ARG A 23 -14.39 2.68 -12.26
C ARG A 23 -14.40 1.80 -13.50
N ASP A 24 -14.96 2.30 -14.61
CA ASP A 24 -15.00 1.56 -15.87
C ASP A 24 -13.59 1.35 -16.44
N PHE A 25 -12.71 2.35 -16.27
CA PHE A 25 -11.29 2.24 -16.58
C PHE A 25 -10.61 1.17 -15.72
N GLU A 26 -10.80 1.20 -14.39
CA GLU A 26 -10.21 0.22 -13.46
C GLU A 26 -10.58 -1.22 -13.79
N TYR A 27 -11.82 -1.45 -14.24
CA TYR A 27 -12.36 -2.77 -14.54
C TYR A 27 -11.59 -3.51 -15.66
N GLN A 28 -10.79 -2.78 -16.45
CA GLN A 28 -9.99 -3.33 -17.53
C GLN A 28 -8.70 -4.02 -17.05
N PHE A 29 -8.31 -3.81 -15.79
CA PHE A 29 -7.02 -4.24 -15.26
C PHE A 29 -7.14 -5.46 -14.34
N TRP A 30 -6.20 -6.39 -14.51
CA TRP A 30 -5.98 -7.54 -13.64
C TRP A 30 -4.55 -7.49 -13.10
N TYR A 31 -4.40 -7.78 -11.81
CA TYR A 31 -3.13 -7.75 -11.09
C TYR A 31 -2.75 -9.16 -10.66
N PRO A 32 -1.46 -9.51 -10.72
CA PRO A 32 -0.98 -10.79 -10.18
C PRO A 32 -1.07 -10.80 -8.65
N LEU A 33 -1.43 -11.95 -8.09
CA LEU A 33 -1.33 -12.28 -6.67
C LEU A 33 -0.54 -13.58 -6.51
N GLY A 34 0.79 -13.46 -6.56
CA GLY A 34 1.68 -14.60 -6.69
C GLY A 34 1.67 -15.20 -8.09
N GLU A 35 2.07 -16.46 -8.21
CA GLU A 35 2.32 -17.10 -9.52
C GLU A 35 1.05 -17.56 -10.24
N SER A 36 -0.02 -17.87 -9.50
CA SER A 36 -1.19 -18.59 -10.04
C SER A 36 -2.52 -17.87 -9.88
N ARG A 37 -2.56 -16.77 -9.12
CA ARG A 37 -3.79 -16.01 -8.87
C ARG A 37 -3.70 -14.62 -9.48
N GLU A 38 -4.86 -14.10 -9.83
CA GLU A 38 -5.04 -12.71 -10.23
C GLU A 38 -6.25 -12.12 -9.49
N PHE A 39 -6.29 -10.81 -9.43
CA PHE A 39 -7.43 -10.08 -8.92
C PHE A 39 -7.68 -8.81 -9.73
N ARG A 40 -8.91 -8.31 -9.66
CA ARG A 40 -9.27 -6.96 -10.06
C ARG A 40 -9.58 -6.12 -8.83
N ILE A 41 -9.40 -4.81 -8.95
CA ILE A 41 -9.74 -3.86 -7.89
C ILE A 41 -11.09 -3.21 -8.20
N GLU A 42 -11.88 -2.96 -7.17
CA GLU A 42 -13.05 -2.09 -7.22
C GLU A 42 -12.92 -1.01 -6.14
N HIS A 43 -13.22 0.23 -6.51
CA HIS A 43 -13.34 1.35 -5.58
C HIS A 43 -14.83 1.66 -5.34
N PRO A 44 -15.42 1.15 -4.24
CA PRO A 44 -16.85 1.31 -3.97
C PRO A 44 -17.24 2.73 -3.51
N SER A 45 -16.27 3.50 -3.01
CA SER A 45 -16.42 4.90 -2.61
C SER A 45 -15.78 5.84 -3.66
N LEU A 46 -15.36 7.06 -3.29
CA LEU A 46 -14.63 7.91 -4.21
C LEU A 46 -13.30 7.23 -4.56
N TYR A 47 -12.91 7.30 -5.84
CA TYR A 47 -11.68 6.68 -6.34
C TYR A 47 -10.44 7.00 -5.48
N THR A 48 -10.37 8.23 -4.96
CA THR A 48 -9.25 8.68 -4.15
C THR A 48 -9.31 8.31 -2.68
N ASP A 49 -10.41 7.77 -2.13
CA ASP A 49 -10.53 7.53 -0.68
C ASP A 49 -9.46 6.57 -0.16
N PHE A 50 -9.10 5.57 -0.97
CA PHE A 50 -8.02 4.64 -0.65
C PHE A 50 -6.68 5.39 -0.51
N PHE A 51 -6.37 6.28 -1.45
CA PHE A 51 -5.15 7.08 -1.43
C PHE A 51 -5.18 8.15 -0.32
N SER A 52 -6.32 8.79 -0.09
CA SER A 52 -6.53 9.79 0.97
C SER A 52 -6.39 9.18 2.37
N SER A 53 -6.62 7.87 2.53
CA SER A 53 -6.35 7.16 3.78
C SER A 53 -4.86 7.11 4.13
N MET A 54 -3.97 7.43 3.19
CA MET A 54 -2.52 7.39 3.32
C MET A 54 -1.86 8.77 3.41
N GLY A 55 -2.58 9.87 3.19
CA GLY A 55 -2.05 11.24 3.14
C GLY A 55 -2.82 12.14 2.17
N ASP A 56 -2.18 13.22 1.71
CA ASP A 56 -2.79 14.16 0.75
C ASP A 56 -2.77 13.54 -0.66
N ALA A 57 -3.92 13.08 -1.12
CA ALA A 57 -4.05 12.36 -2.38
C ALA A 57 -4.39 13.26 -3.58
N TYR A 58 -3.82 12.91 -4.73
CA TYR A 58 -4.00 13.57 -6.01
C TYR A 58 -4.21 12.54 -7.11
N CYS A 59 -5.13 12.82 -8.03
CA CYS A 59 -5.39 11.97 -9.18
C CYS A 59 -5.12 12.75 -10.47
N PHE A 60 -4.32 12.16 -11.37
CA PHE A 60 -4.03 12.68 -12.69
C PHE A 60 -4.65 11.73 -13.71
N VAL A 61 -5.40 12.29 -14.66
CA VAL A 61 -6.05 11.51 -15.70
C VAL A 61 -5.59 11.96 -17.08
N ALA A 62 -5.58 11.01 -18.02
CA ALA A 62 -5.43 11.27 -19.43
C ALA A 62 -6.76 11.00 -20.15
N LEU A 63 -7.23 11.97 -20.95
CA LEU A 63 -8.43 11.84 -21.77
C LEU A 63 -8.13 11.78 -23.26
N ARG A 64 -8.91 10.98 -23.99
CA ARG A 64 -9.04 11.00 -25.45
C ARG A 64 -10.52 10.94 -25.80
N GLU A 65 -11.04 11.95 -26.51
CA GLU A 65 -12.46 12.01 -26.93
C GLU A 65 -13.44 11.70 -25.77
N ASP A 66 -13.18 12.29 -24.59
CA ASP A 66 -13.93 12.07 -23.34
C ASP A 66 -13.79 10.70 -22.67
N GLU A 67 -12.88 9.84 -23.12
CA GLU A 67 -12.59 8.56 -22.43
C GLU A 67 -11.34 8.66 -21.56
N VAL A 68 -11.39 8.10 -20.34
CA VAL A 68 -10.18 7.90 -19.52
C VAL A 68 -9.31 6.84 -20.18
N VAL A 69 -8.13 7.26 -20.64
CA VAL A 69 -7.14 6.37 -21.27
C VAL A 69 -5.88 6.16 -20.43
N GLY A 70 -5.79 6.82 -19.28
CA GLY A 70 -4.70 6.65 -18.33
C GLY A 70 -4.96 7.35 -17.01
N VAL A 71 -4.41 6.78 -15.93
CA VAL A 71 -4.53 7.26 -14.55
C VAL A 71 -3.17 7.16 -13.85
N LEU A 72 -2.89 8.13 -13.01
CA LEU A 72 -1.80 8.10 -12.04
C LEU A 72 -2.30 8.76 -10.76
N SER A 73 -2.21 8.02 -9.66
CA SER A 73 -2.49 8.55 -8.33
C SER A 73 -1.19 8.91 -7.62
N SER A 74 -1.20 9.95 -6.81
CA SER A 74 -0.09 10.25 -5.92
C SER A 74 -0.58 10.65 -4.54
N VAL A 75 0.25 10.38 -3.53
CA VAL A 75 -0.03 10.75 -2.14
C VAL A 75 1.19 11.44 -1.56
N ILE A 76 1.05 12.67 -1.06
CA ILE A 76 2.09 13.28 -0.22
C ILE A 76 1.85 12.81 1.22
N ARG A 77 2.86 12.18 1.82
CA ARG A 77 2.76 11.66 3.18
C ARG A 77 4.06 11.76 3.96
N THR A 78 3.92 11.69 5.28
CA THR A 78 5.04 11.82 6.21
C THR A 78 5.74 10.48 6.45
N LEU A 79 7.00 10.39 6.05
CA LEU A 79 7.93 9.34 6.47
C LEU A 79 8.57 9.73 7.81
N VAL A 80 8.60 8.80 8.75
CA VAL A 80 9.26 8.91 10.05
C VAL A 80 10.49 8.00 10.02
N ALA A 81 11.68 8.59 9.98
CA ALA A 81 12.93 7.85 10.02
C ALA A 81 13.14 7.19 11.39
N SER A 82 14.05 6.21 11.47
CA SER A 82 14.39 5.50 12.71
C SER A 82 14.91 6.41 13.83
N ASN A 83 15.49 7.57 13.48
CA ASN A 83 15.91 8.61 14.43
C ASN A 83 14.80 9.60 14.82
N GLY A 84 13.55 9.34 14.41
CA GLY A 84 12.39 10.18 14.66
C GLY A 84 12.26 11.42 13.76
N LYS A 85 13.23 11.71 12.88
CA LYS A 85 13.09 12.81 11.92
C LYS A 85 11.99 12.51 10.92
N THR A 86 11.21 13.54 10.60
CA THR A 86 10.12 13.44 9.63
C THR A 86 10.49 14.09 8.30
N SER A 87 9.94 13.56 7.21
CA SER A 87 10.06 14.15 5.87
C SER A 87 8.80 13.91 5.04
N GLN A 88 8.48 14.83 4.14
CA GLN A 88 7.40 14.65 3.17
C GLN A 88 7.91 13.89 1.95
N VAL A 89 7.21 12.81 1.62
CA VAL A 89 7.55 11.91 0.51
C VAL A 89 6.31 11.72 -0.35
N ALA A 90 6.47 11.75 -1.68
CA ALA A 90 5.39 11.39 -2.60
C ALA A 90 5.37 9.89 -2.85
N TYR A 91 4.27 9.22 -2.56
CA TYR A 91 3.96 7.89 -3.10
C TYR A 91 3.35 8.07 -4.49
N VAL A 92 4.00 7.56 -5.53
CA VAL A 92 3.45 7.50 -6.90
C VAL A 92 2.88 6.10 -7.09
N ALA A 93 1.56 6.05 -7.25
CA ALA A 93 0.79 4.82 -7.25
C ALA A 93 -0.11 4.73 -8.48
N ASP A 94 -0.68 3.56 -8.68
CA ASP A 94 -1.85 3.40 -9.54
C ASP A 94 -1.64 3.84 -11.00
N VAL A 95 -0.43 3.63 -11.49
CA VAL A 95 0.01 4.12 -12.78
C VAL A 95 -0.45 3.15 -13.87
N LYS A 96 -1.45 3.58 -14.66
CA LYS A 96 -2.11 2.73 -15.66
C LYS A 96 -2.40 3.50 -16.94
N ILE A 97 -2.38 2.79 -18.06
CA ILE A 97 -2.83 3.28 -19.38
C ILE A 97 -3.55 2.15 -20.10
N THR A 98 -4.46 2.48 -21.02
CA THR A 98 -5.13 1.47 -21.85
C THR A 98 -4.14 0.66 -22.67
N LYS A 99 -4.52 -0.58 -23.00
CA LYS A 99 -3.65 -1.54 -23.72
C LYS A 99 -3.23 -1.00 -25.09
N GLU A 100 -4.13 -0.31 -25.78
CA GLU A 100 -3.92 0.26 -27.12
C GLU A 100 -2.85 1.36 -27.11
N LEU A 101 -2.60 1.98 -25.96
CA LEU A 101 -1.63 3.07 -25.79
C LEU A 101 -0.34 2.62 -25.10
N GLN A 102 -0.20 1.33 -24.77
CA GLN A 102 1.05 0.78 -24.25
C GLN A 102 2.18 0.96 -25.27
N GLY A 103 3.36 1.35 -24.78
CA GLY A 103 4.51 1.71 -25.64
C GLY A 103 4.44 3.12 -26.25
N SER A 104 3.33 3.85 -26.10
CA SER A 104 3.24 5.27 -26.48
C SER A 104 3.96 6.19 -25.49
N THR A 105 4.00 7.49 -25.78
CA THR A 105 4.55 8.50 -24.86
C THR A 105 3.59 8.87 -23.72
N LEU A 106 2.36 8.33 -23.69
CA LEU A 106 1.32 8.75 -22.75
C LEU A 106 1.74 8.57 -21.29
N LEU A 107 2.25 7.38 -20.94
CA LEU A 107 2.70 7.07 -19.59
C LEU A 107 3.77 8.05 -19.09
N TYR A 108 4.75 8.36 -19.96
CA TYR A 108 5.78 9.35 -19.66
C TYR A 108 5.18 10.76 -19.47
N ARG A 109 4.25 11.17 -20.33
CA ARG A 109 3.59 12.49 -20.21
C ARG A 109 2.80 12.59 -18.90
N LEU A 110 2.10 11.53 -18.51
CA LEU A 110 1.35 11.44 -17.26
C LEU A 110 2.28 11.55 -16.04
N ALA A 111 3.34 10.75 -16.01
CA ALA A 111 4.37 10.81 -14.97
C ALA A 111 5.03 12.20 -14.89
N ARG A 112 5.36 12.81 -16.03
CA ARG A 112 5.92 14.17 -16.09
C ARG A 112 4.98 15.21 -15.52
N THR A 113 3.70 15.18 -15.87
CA THR A 113 2.70 16.11 -15.33
C THR A 113 2.60 15.98 -13.82
N ALA A 114 2.50 14.75 -13.31
CA ALA A 114 2.41 14.50 -11.88
C ALA A 114 3.66 14.98 -11.12
N ILE A 115 4.85 14.65 -11.62
CA ILE A 115 6.11 15.02 -10.99
C ILE A 115 6.34 16.53 -11.00
N LEU A 116 6.05 17.23 -12.11
CA LEU A 116 6.17 18.69 -12.16
C LEU A 116 5.25 19.37 -11.14
N TRP A 117 4.08 18.80 -10.89
CA TRP A 117 3.14 19.29 -9.89
C TRP A 117 3.60 19.00 -8.45
N LEU A 118 4.17 17.82 -8.19
CA LEU A 118 4.63 17.38 -6.88
C LEU A 118 5.93 18.06 -6.44
N ARG A 119 6.85 18.33 -7.36
CA ARG A 119 8.23 18.79 -7.09
C ARG A 119 8.36 20.02 -6.18
N PRO A 120 7.46 21.03 -6.21
CA PRO A 120 7.54 22.15 -5.28
C PRO A 120 7.27 21.77 -3.81
N GLN A 121 6.69 20.60 -3.55
CA GLN A 121 6.18 20.18 -2.24
C GLN A 121 7.03 19.06 -1.59
N ILE A 122 7.80 18.34 -2.38
CA ILE A 122 8.54 17.13 -1.95
C ILE A 122 9.95 17.09 -2.54
N THR A 123 10.87 16.49 -1.79
CA THR A 123 12.27 16.26 -2.24
C THR A 123 12.56 14.80 -2.60
N SER A 124 11.64 13.90 -2.23
CA SER A 124 11.76 12.46 -2.46
C SER A 124 10.42 11.86 -2.86
N ALA A 125 10.47 10.79 -3.63
CA ALA A 125 9.29 10.05 -4.08
C ALA A 125 9.60 8.56 -4.12
N TYR A 126 8.56 7.73 -4.01
CA TYR A 126 8.68 6.29 -4.12
C TYR A 126 7.46 5.67 -4.81
N SER A 127 7.62 4.44 -5.28
CA SER A 127 6.56 3.62 -5.85
C SER A 127 6.79 2.17 -5.43
N VAL A 128 5.70 1.40 -5.34
CA VAL A 128 5.71 -0.01 -4.97
C VAL A 128 5.17 -0.79 -6.16
N VAL A 129 5.89 -1.82 -6.58
CA VAL A 129 5.55 -2.62 -7.75
C VAL A 129 5.62 -4.09 -7.36
N MET A 130 4.50 -4.79 -7.52
CA MET A 130 4.45 -6.24 -7.30
C MET A 130 5.39 -6.95 -8.26
N ASP A 131 6.15 -7.91 -7.75
CA ASP A 131 6.98 -8.75 -8.59
C ASP A 131 6.06 -9.54 -9.57
N GLY A 132 6.51 -9.70 -10.82
CA GLY A 132 5.69 -10.20 -11.93
C GLY A 132 5.05 -9.10 -12.80
N THR A 133 5.09 -7.83 -12.39
CA THR A 133 4.68 -6.71 -13.24
C THR A 133 5.65 -6.54 -14.42
N SER A 134 5.14 -6.47 -15.65
CA SER A 134 5.97 -6.39 -16.87
C SER A 134 6.67 -5.04 -17.06
N VAL A 135 6.15 -3.99 -16.44
CA VAL A 135 6.66 -2.63 -16.54
C VAL A 135 7.10 -2.11 -15.17
N THR A 136 8.33 -1.62 -15.09
CA THR A 136 8.91 -1.06 -13.86
C THR A 136 9.13 0.46 -14.00
N PRO A 137 9.20 1.21 -12.89
CA PRO A 137 9.44 2.65 -12.88
C PRO A 137 10.68 3.06 -13.66
N LYS A 138 11.71 2.20 -13.71
CA LYS A 138 12.93 2.45 -14.49
C LYS A 138 12.68 2.71 -15.98
N GLN A 139 11.63 2.11 -16.57
CA GLN A 139 11.37 2.19 -18.01
C GLN A 139 10.70 3.50 -18.45
N TYR A 140 9.93 4.14 -17.56
CA TYR A 140 9.17 5.37 -17.85
C TYR A 140 9.64 6.61 -17.07
N THR A 141 10.71 6.48 -16.28
CA THR A 141 11.36 7.58 -15.55
C THR A 141 12.77 7.85 -16.10
N GLY A 142 13.50 8.84 -15.57
CA GLY A 142 14.87 9.17 -15.99
C GLY A 142 14.99 9.92 -17.32
N ARG A 143 13.87 10.48 -17.79
CA ARG A 143 13.80 11.28 -19.04
C ARG A 143 13.55 12.75 -18.70
N VAL A 144 13.56 13.62 -19.70
CA VAL A 144 13.43 15.08 -19.53
C VAL A 144 12.28 15.45 -18.58
N GLY A 145 12.61 15.98 -17.39
CA GLY A 145 11.64 16.43 -16.39
C GLY A 145 11.10 15.36 -15.43
N VAL A 146 11.45 14.09 -15.59
CA VAL A 146 11.09 12.99 -14.67
C VAL A 146 12.36 12.40 -14.08
N PRO A 147 12.65 12.60 -12.78
CA PRO A 147 13.80 11.99 -12.11
C PRO A 147 13.80 10.47 -12.28
N GLN A 148 14.99 9.86 -12.37
CA GLN A 148 15.12 8.41 -12.45
C GLN A 148 14.70 7.78 -11.13
N PHE A 149 13.67 6.93 -11.18
CA PHE A 149 13.36 6.05 -10.06
C PHE A 149 14.35 4.88 -10.10
N SER A 150 15.19 4.76 -9.08
CA SER A 150 16.10 3.63 -8.88
C SER A 150 15.46 2.60 -7.95
N TRP A 151 16.01 1.39 -7.91
CA TRP A 151 15.58 0.40 -6.93
C TRP A 151 16.00 0.87 -5.54
N ALA A 152 15.11 0.80 -4.55
CA ALA A 152 15.34 1.28 -3.19
C ALA A 152 15.20 0.17 -2.14
N GLY A 153 14.57 -0.95 -2.48
CA GLY A 153 14.40 -2.07 -1.56
C GLY A 153 13.34 -3.05 -2.03
N ARG A 154 13.04 -4.01 -1.16
CA ARG A 154 12.00 -5.02 -1.35
C ARG A 154 11.26 -5.26 -0.03
N VAL A 155 9.98 -5.56 -0.15
CA VAL A 155 9.13 -6.05 0.94
C VAL A 155 8.48 -7.36 0.53
N HIS A 156 8.14 -8.16 1.52
CA HIS A 156 7.42 -9.41 1.37
C HIS A 156 6.06 -9.31 2.03
N LEU A 157 5.02 -9.69 1.31
CA LEU A 157 3.65 -9.82 1.77
C LEU A 157 3.41 -11.29 2.13
N LEU A 158 3.33 -11.58 3.42
CA LEU A 158 2.98 -12.90 3.95
C LEU A 158 1.46 -13.00 4.05
N SER A 159 0.90 -14.11 3.59
CA SER A 159 -0.54 -14.40 3.68
C SER A 159 -0.81 -15.65 4.47
N PHE A 160 -1.69 -15.54 5.46
CA PHE A 160 -2.14 -16.64 6.28
C PHE A 160 -3.64 -16.83 6.07
N SER A 161 -4.11 -18.08 6.01
CA SER A 161 -5.52 -18.34 6.24
C SER A 161 -5.89 -17.89 7.66
N THR A 162 -7.04 -17.25 7.84
CA THR A 162 -7.48 -16.85 9.19
C THR A 162 -7.86 -18.05 10.06
N THR A 163 -8.02 -19.24 9.46
CA THR A 163 -8.25 -20.50 10.16
C THR A 163 -6.97 -21.28 10.45
N THR A 164 -5.79 -20.74 10.10
CA THR A 164 -4.51 -21.39 10.40
C THR A 164 -4.36 -21.58 11.91
N GLU A 165 -4.02 -22.79 12.33
CA GLU A 165 -3.73 -23.11 13.71
C GLU A 165 -2.27 -22.78 14.03
N PHE A 166 -2.04 -22.16 15.19
CA PHE A 166 -0.71 -21.83 15.67
C PHE A 166 -0.43 -22.61 16.95
N PRO A 167 0.73 -23.30 17.09
CA PRO A 167 1.02 -24.13 18.26
C PRO A 167 1.46 -23.30 19.48
N TRP A 168 1.43 -21.97 19.37
CA TRP A 168 1.85 -21.03 20.38
C TRP A 168 0.82 -19.90 20.53
N THR A 169 0.82 -19.28 21.71
CA THR A 169 -0.03 -18.13 22.01
C THR A 169 0.75 -17.10 22.81
N TRP A 170 0.58 -15.82 22.47
CA TRP A 170 1.14 -14.70 23.22
C TRP A 170 0.04 -13.84 23.82
N ARG A 171 0.41 -13.06 24.85
CA ARG A 171 -0.51 -12.12 25.49
C ARG A 171 -0.55 -10.84 24.67
N VAL A 172 -1.50 -10.78 23.74
CA VAL A 172 -1.79 -9.60 22.92
C VAL A 172 -3.05 -8.94 23.45
N SER A 173 -2.98 -7.63 23.70
CA SER A 173 -4.15 -6.81 24.01
C SER A 173 -4.67 -6.11 22.75
N GLU A 174 -6.00 -6.03 22.61
CA GLU A 174 -6.67 -5.27 21.55
C GLU A 174 -7.16 -3.93 22.10
N HIS A 175 -6.87 -2.84 21.40
CA HIS A 175 -7.37 -1.50 21.71
C HIS A 175 -7.99 -0.89 20.46
N PRO A 176 -9.28 -0.47 20.46
CA PRO A 176 -9.89 0.14 19.30
C PRO A 176 -9.15 1.43 18.92
N LEU A 177 -9.07 1.74 17.62
CA LEU A 177 -8.58 3.03 17.14
C LEU A 177 -9.61 4.12 17.47
N ASP A 178 -9.52 4.69 18.66
CA ASP A 178 -10.31 5.88 19.02
C ASP A 178 -9.55 7.18 18.67
N ARG A 179 -10.29 8.28 18.53
CA ARG A 179 -9.69 9.60 18.19
C ARG A 179 -8.72 10.09 19.27
N SER A 180 -8.82 9.60 20.51
CA SER A 180 -7.90 9.91 21.61
C SER A 180 -6.64 9.03 21.62
N SER A 181 -6.61 7.92 20.91
CA SER A 181 -5.54 6.92 20.92
C SER A 181 -4.27 7.43 20.23
N ALA A 182 -4.46 8.29 19.22
CA ALA A 182 -3.38 9.06 18.62
C ALA A 182 -2.75 10.06 19.61
N ALA A 183 -3.52 10.56 20.59
CA ALA A 183 -3.05 11.50 21.61
C ALA A 183 -2.61 10.82 22.92
N SER A 184 -3.06 9.60 23.21
CA SER A 184 -2.82 8.89 24.47
C SER A 184 -1.50 8.11 24.54
N GLY A 185 -0.64 8.24 23.52
CA GLY A 185 0.66 7.56 23.48
C GLY A 185 0.58 6.07 23.11
N ILE A 186 -0.58 5.60 22.63
CA ILE A 186 -0.73 4.30 21.95
C ILE A 186 -0.13 4.37 20.53
N GLU A 187 0.11 5.56 19.98
CA GLU A 187 1.07 5.72 18.88
C GLU A 187 2.42 5.18 19.38
N PRO A 188 2.76 3.95 18.98
CA PRO A 188 3.52 3.07 19.85
C PRO A 188 4.94 3.57 19.90
N ARG A 189 5.39 4.08 21.06
CA ARG A 189 6.78 4.42 21.41
C ARG A 189 7.73 4.25 20.21
N ARG A 190 7.59 5.11 19.19
CA ARG A 190 8.15 4.88 17.84
C ARG A 190 9.68 5.01 17.83
N THR A 191 10.26 5.20 18.99
CA THR A 191 11.66 5.53 19.28
C THR A 191 12.62 4.36 19.06
N SER A 192 12.15 3.18 18.62
CA SER A 192 13.01 2.00 18.44
C SER A 192 12.61 1.13 17.25
N THR A 193 12.05 1.70 16.18
CA THR A 193 11.99 0.93 14.93
C THR A 193 13.36 1.01 14.25
N ALA A 194 13.94 -0.15 13.95
CA ALA A 194 15.16 -0.22 13.15
C ALA A 194 14.94 0.27 11.70
N VAL A 195 13.68 0.51 11.32
CA VAL A 195 13.19 0.69 9.96
C VAL A 195 12.31 1.95 9.90
N PRO A 196 12.55 2.88 8.95
CA PRO A 196 11.62 3.96 8.65
C PRO A 196 10.17 3.49 8.48
N THR A 197 9.22 4.23 9.06
CA THR A 197 7.78 3.92 9.04
C THR A 197 6.96 5.15 8.65
N TRP A 198 5.68 4.98 8.40
CA TRP A 198 4.77 6.05 7.97
C TRP A 198 4.03 6.62 9.16
N ALA A 199 3.86 7.95 9.20
CA ALA A 199 2.97 8.55 10.19
C ALA A 199 1.56 7.94 10.06
N LEU A 200 0.87 7.76 11.18
CA LEU A 200 -0.51 7.26 11.16
C LEU A 200 -1.38 8.30 10.44
N MET A 201 -2.18 7.83 9.48
CA MET A 201 -3.08 8.68 8.70
C MET A 201 -4.51 8.39 9.13
N ASN A 202 -5.44 8.23 8.18
CA ASN A 202 -6.82 7.93 8.50
C ASN A 202 -7.26 6.56 7.96
N PRO A 203 -6.87 5.46 8.63
CA PRO A 203 -7.37 4.10 8.37
C PRO A 203 -8.90 4.01 8.19
N LEU A 204 -9.67 4.84 8.91
CA LEU A 204 -11.13 4.84 8.84
C LEU A 204 -11.67 5.26 7.46
N LEU A 205 -10.87 5.91 6.61
CA LEU A 205 -11.28 6.18 5.23
C LEU A 205 -11.31 4.91 4.37
N ARG A 206 -10.45 3.93 4.66
CA ARG A 206 -10.35 2.67 3.89
C ARG A 206 -10.98 1.46 4.59
N ALA A 207 -11.07 1.45 5.91
CA ALA A 207 -11.53 0.29 6.66
C ALA A 207 -13.05 0.23 6.78
N GLN A 208 -13.63 -0.94 6.53
CA GLN A 208 -15.04 -1.22 6.81
C GLN A 208 -15.25 -1.58 8.28
N VAL A 209 -14.33 -2.37 8.87
CA VAL A 209 -14.32 -2.66 10.32
C VAL A 209 -13.64 -1.52 11.08
N VAL A 210 -13.89 -1.43 12.39
CA VAL A 210 -13.16 -0.50 13.25
C VAL A 210 -11.73 -1.02 13.41
N PRO A 211 -10.69 -0.28 12.96
CA PRO A 211 -9.32 -0.70 13.14
C PRO A 211 -8.98 -0.86 14.62
N ALA A 212 -8.12 -1.81 14.95
CA ALA A 212 -7.72 -2.07 16.33
C ALA A 212 -6.22 -2.27 16.46
N TRP A 213 -5.61 -1.61 17.43
CA TRP A 213 -4.22 -1.84 17.81
C TRP A 213 -4.08 -3.16 18.53
N LEU A 214 -3.18 -3.99 18.04
CA LEU A 214 -2.71 -5.20 18.69
C LEU A 214 -1.37 -4.91 19.33
N ILE A 215 -1.24 -5.19 20.63
CA ILE A 215 -0.01 -4.90 21.39
C ILE A 215 0.39 -6.13 22.19
N ASP A 216 1.55 -6.70 21.86
CA ASP A 216 2.19 -7.72 22.67
C ASP A 216 2.68 -7.12 23.99
N GLN A 217 2.12 -7.61 25.09
CA GLN A 217 2.39 -7.12 26.44
C GLN A 217 3.81 -7.44 26.93
N GLN A 218 4.50 -8.41 26.31
CA GLN A 218 5.84 -8.81 26.73
C GLN A 218 6.92 -8.04 25.99
N THR A 219 6.80 -7.94 24.66
CA THR A 219 7.84 -7.37 23.81
C THR A 219 7.59 -5.91 23.44
N GLY A 220 6.35 -5.44 23.59
CA GLY A 220 5.91 -4.14 23.09
C GLY A 220 5.77 -4.07 21.57
N ALA A 221 5.92 -5.19 20.84
CA ALA A 221 5.59 -5.23 19.42
C ALA A 221 4.11 -4.93 19.23
N CYS A 222 3.79 -4.18 18.18
CA CYS A 222 2.42 -3.78 17.91
C CYS A 222 2.16 -3.53 16.43
N ALA A 223 0.89 -3.58 16.07
CA ALA A 223 0.40 -3.28 14.74
C ALA A 223 -1.07 -2.88 14.78
N LEU A 224 -1.54 -2.27 13.71
CA LEU A 224 -2.95 -1.97 13.50
C LEU A 224 -3.58 -3.09 12.66
N LEU A 225 -4.60 -3.75 13.19
CA LEU A 225 -5.44 -4.67 12.44
C LEU A 225 -6.56 -3.86 11.75
N GLU A 226 -6.64 -3.96 10.43
CA GLU A 226 -7.63 -3.23 9.62
C GLU A 226 -8.03 -3.98 8.33
N ASP A 227 -8.87 -3.36 7.52
CA ASP A 227 -9.20 -3.80 6.16
C ASP A 227 -9.21 -2.61 5.18
N THR A 228 -9.41 -2.87 3.88
CA THR A 228 -9.50 -1.83 2.85
C THR A 228 -10.88 -1.71 2.20
N ARG A 229 -11.87 -2.53 2.60
CA ARG A 229 -13.10 -2.81 1.85
C ARG A 229 -14.05 -1.61 1.73
N ARG A 230 -13.87 -0.56 2.54
CA ARG A 230 -14.62 0.70 2.35
C ARG A 230 -14.16 1.46 1.12
N ALA A 231 -12.88 1.37 0.75
CA ALA A 231 -12.30 2.15 -0.34
C ALA A 231 -11.66 1.33 -1.47
N LYS A 232 -11.28 0.07 -1.22
CA LYS A 232 -10.63 -0.84 -2.17
C LYS A 232 -11.06 -2.28 -1.84
N LYS A 233 -11.80 -2.90 -2.77
CA LYS A 233 -12.15 -4.32 -2.73
C LYS A 233 -11.41 -5.07 -3.81
N LEU A 234 -11.13 -6.35 -3.57
CA LEU A 234 -10.41 -7.21 -4.49
C LEU A 234 -11.35 -8.35 -4.91
N TYR A 235 -11.40 -8.66 -6.21
CA TYR A 235 -12.24 -9.75 -6.75
C TYR A 235 -11.43 -10.70 -7.62
N ASP A 236 -11.74 -11.99 -7.56
CA ASP A 236 -11.19 -13.00 -8.44
C ASP A 236 -11.86 -13.02 -9.83
N ARG A 237 -11.43 -13.96 -10.68
CA ARG A 237 -11.99 -14.20 -12.03
C ARG A 237 -13.44 -14.69 -12.01
N GLN A 238 -13.87 -15.31 -10.91
CA GLN A 238 -15.22 -15.79 -10.67
C GLN A 238 -16.12 -14.72 -10.02
N ASN A 239 -15.60 -13.50 -9.84
CA ASN A 239 -16.26 -12.38 -9.18
C ASN A 239 -16.56 -12.62 -7.68
N SER A 240 -15.80 -13.51 -7.04
CA SER A 240 -15.80 -13.67 -5.58
C SER A 240 -14.89 -12.62 -4.96
N GLU A 241 -15.35 -11.96 -3.90
CA GLU A 241 -14.56 -10.99 -3.16
C GLU A 241 -13.49 -11.69 -2.32
N TYR A 242 -12.23 -11.28 -2.50
CA TYR A 242 -11.16 -11.59 -1.58
C TYR A 242 -11.32 -10.73 -0.31
N ARG A 243 -11.80 -11.36 0.77
CA ARG A 243 -12.00 -10.68 2.06
C ARG A 243 -10.76 -10.82 2.92
N TYR A 244 -9.85 -9.85 2.83
CA TYR A 244 -8.57 -9.86 3.53
C TYR A 244 -8.53 -8.83 4.67
N ALA A 245 -7.92 -9.24 5.78
CA ALA A 245 -7.49 -8.35 6.84
C ALA A 245 -6.01 -8.01 6.65
N HIS A 246 -5.58 -6.89 7.22
CA HIS A 246 -4.23 -6.36 7.08
C HIS A 246 -3.65 -6.02 8.46
N LEU A 247 -2.41 -6.46 8.69
CA LEU A 247 -1.61 -6.05 9.83
C LEU A 247 -0.66 -4.93 9.38
N THR A 248 -1.01 -3.68 9.69
CA THR A 248 -0.33 -2.47 9.22
C THR A 248 0.34 -1.71 10.36
N TYR A 249 1.13 -0.69 10.05
CA TYR A 249 1.86 0.13 11.03
C TYR A 249 2.65 -0.71 12.05
N LEU A 250 3.27 -1.80 11.57
CA LEU A 250 4.11 -2.65 12.39
C LEU A 250 5.22 -1.84 13.06
N SER A 251 5.38 -2.04 14.36
CA SER A 251 6.47 -1.47 15.16
C SER A 251 6.98 -2.54 16.10
N TYR A 252 8.29 -2.76 16.09
CA TYR A 252 8.97 -3.80 16.84
C TYR A 252 10.45 -3.45 17.00
N ALA A 253 11.05 -3.91 18.10
CA ALA A 253 12.48 -3.78 18.34
C ALA A 253 13.30 -4.93 17.74
N ASN A 254 12.71 -6.14 17.68
CA ASN A 254 13.31 -7.33 17.09
C ASN A 254 12.31 -7.91 16.07
N PRO A 255 12.73 -8.22 14.82
CA PRO A 255 11.85 -8.79 13.79
C PRO A 255 11.17 -10.11 14.21
N GLU A 256 11.75 -10.88 15.13
CA GLU A 256 11.08 -12.08 15.68
C GLU A 256 9.76 -11.73 16.38
N HIS A 257 9.65 -10.54 16.97
CA HIS A 257 8.43 -10.16 17.70
C HIS A 257 7.23 -9.90 16.79
N ILE A 258 7.42 -9.81 15.47
CA ILE A 258 6.31 -9.72 14.50
C ILE A 258 5.42 -10.96 14.63
N VAL A 259 6.01 -12.16 14.78
CA VAL A 259 5.22 -13.40 14.80
C VAL A 259 4.32 -13.50 16.03
N HIS A 260 4.60 -12.72 17.09
CA HIS A 260 3.79 -12.70 18.30
C HIS A 260 2.36 -12.19 18.05
N LEU A 261 2.19 -11.31 17.05
CA LEU A 261 0.92 -10.68 16.73
C LEU A 261 0.05 -11.54 15.78
N ILE A 262 0.68 -12.41 14.98
CA ILE A 262 0.03 -13.11 13.87
C ILE A 262 -1.10 -14.05 14.33
N PRO A 263 -0.93 -14.93 15.35
CA PRO A 263 -2.01 -15.83 15.76
C PRO A 263 -3.25 -15.09 16.26
N HIS A 264 -3.04 -14.04 17.06
CA HIS A 264 -4.13 -13.21 17.57
C HIS A 264 -4.83 -12.48 16.44
N ALA A 265 -4.06 -11.89 15.51
CA ALA A 265 -4.60 -11.23 14.33
C ALA A 265 -5.39 -12.20 13.43
N CYS A 266 -4.95 -13.45 13.22
CA CYS A 266 -5.67 -14.46 12.44
C CYS A 266 -7.01 -14.82 13.10
N SER A 267 -6.99 -15.15 14.40
CA SER A 267 -8.20 -15.48 15.16
C SER A 267 -9.21 -14.32 15.16
N ARG A 268 -8.72 -13.09 15.39
CA ARG A 268 -9.56 -11.89 15.34
C ARG A 268 -10.14 -11.66 13.94
N SER A 269 -9.32 -11.80 12.91
CA SER A 269 -9.75 -11.64 11.51
C SER A 269 -10.79 -12.68 11.11
N HIS A 270 -10.64 -13.94 11.55
CA HIS A 270 -11.63 -14.99 11.35
C HIS A 270 -12.98 -14.60 11.99
N SER A 271 -12.97 -14.11 13.23
CA SER A 271 -14.18 -13.64 13.93
C SER A 271 -14.91 -12.50 13.23
N LEU A 272 -14.19 -11.71 12.42
CA LEU A 272 -14.72 -10.60 11.62
C LEU A 272 -15.15 -11.06 10.20
N GLY A 273 -15.01 -12.34 9.88
CA GLY A 273 -15.38 -12.92 8.59
C GLY A 273 -14.40 -12.59 7.46
N PHE A 274 -13.11 -12.41 7.78
CA PHE A 274 -12.04 -12.39 6.79
C PHE A 274 -11.51 -13.80 6.57
N THR A 275 -11.03 -14.06 5.35
CA THR A 275 -10.52 -15.37 4.94
C THR A 275 -9.00 -15.46 5.06
N HIS A 276 -8.31 -14.33 4.86
CA HIS A 276 -6.85 -14.27 4.99
C HIS A 276 -6.42 -13.03 5.79
N LEU A 277 -5.23 -13.13 6.38
CA LEU A 277 -4.49 -12.03 6.98
C LEU A 277 -3.24 -11.75 6.15
N PHE A 278 -3.01 -10.48 5.81
CA PHE A 278 -1.81 -10.02 5.14
C PHE A 278 -0.90 -9.22 6.06
N VAL A 279 0.39 -9.58 6.06
CA VAL A 279 1.44 -8.94 6.86
C VAL A 279 2.62 -8.59 5.96
N THR A 280 3.15 -7.38 6.04
CA THR A 280 4.34 -6.98 5.29
C THR A 280 5.60 -7.02 6.13
N VAL A 281 6.67 -7.61 5.59
CA VAL A 281 7.97 -7.74 6.24
C VAL A 281 9.05 -7.19 5.30
N PRO A 282 9.95 -6.30 5.75
CA PRO A 282 11.11 -5.89 4.95
C PRO A 282 11.99 -7.09 4.58
N ASP A 283 12.57 -7.09 3.39
CA ASP A 283 13.43 -8.20 2.89
C ASP A 283 14.52 -8.60 3.89
N ILE A 284 15.17 -7.62 4.52
CA ILE A 284 16.22 -7.85 5.54
C ILE A 284 15.76 -8.61 6.78
N HIS A 285 14.45 -8.67 7.03
CA HIS A 285 13.86 -9.35 8.19
C HIS A 285 13.20 -10.68 7.82
N LEU A 286 13.08 -11.00 6.53
CA LEU A 286 12.32 -12.16 6.08
C LEU A 286 12.85 -13.47 6.66
N ALA A 287 14.17 -13.72 6.58
CA ALA A 287 14.76 -14.97 7.04
C ALA A 287 14.52 -15.23 8.54
N VAL A 288 14.54 -14.17 9.35
CA VAL A 288 14.29 -14.26 10.80
C VAL A 288 12.81 -14.52 11.09
N VAL A 289 11.90 -13.93 10.32
CA VAL A 289 10.46 -14.18 10.46
C VAL A 289 10.10 -15.59 9.97
N GLN A 290 10.67 -16.02 8.84
CA GLN A 290 10.43 -17.33 8.24
C GLN A 290 10.90 -18.48 9.13
N SER A 291 12.06 -18.36 9.79
CA SER A 291 12.55 -19.41 10.71
C SER A 291 11.61 -19.66 11.89
N ARG A 292 10.78 -18.66 12.25
CA ARG A 292 9.75 -18.78 13.29
C ARG A 292 8.40 -19.27 12.74
N LEU A 293 8.24 -19.34 11.43
CA LEU A 293 7.03 -19.75 10.73
C LEU A 293 7.21 -21.04 9.91
N GLU A 294 8.32 -21.76 10.05
CA GLU A 294 8.63 -22.94 9.22
C GLU A 294 7.53 -24.01 9.24
N GLU A 295 6.81 -24.15 10.36
CA GLU A 295 5.73 -25.12 10.54
C GLU A 295 4.33 -24.55 10.26
N ILE A 296 4.24 -23.29 9.84
CA ILE A 296 2.97 -22.59 9.60
C ILE A 296 2.75 -22.43 8.11
N ASP A 297 1.63 -22.96 7.60
CA ASP A 297 1.25 -22.77 6.21
C ASP A 297 0.96 -21.29 5.91
N HIS A 298 1.68 -20.74 4.94
CA HIS A 298 1.55 -19.36 4.49
C HIS A 298 2.07 -19.18 3.08
N ASP A 299 1.44 -18.27 2.33
CA ASP A 299 1.99 -17.80 1.06
C ASP A 299 2.93 -16.61 1.30
N SER A 300 3.90 -16.44 0.40
CA SER A 300 4.80 -15.29 0.39
C SER A 300 4.85 -14.68 -1.01
N PHE A 301 4.61 -13.37 -1.09
CA PHE A 301 4.71 -12.58 -2.32
C PHE A 301 5.70 -11.44 -2.11
N SER A 302 6.39 -11.00 -3.16
CA SER A 302 7.32 -9.88 -3.07
C SER A 302 6.85 -8.66 -3.85
N ALA A 303 7.22 -7.49 -3.34
CA ALA A 303 7.07 -6.22 -4.02
C ALA A 303 8.38 -5.43 -3.98
N SER A 304 8.76 -4.89 -5.11
CA SER A 304 9.93 -4.04 -5.28
C SER A 304 9.58 -2.58 -5.03
N ILE A 305 10.44 -1.88 -4.29
CA ILE A 305 10.29 -0.46 -4.01
C ILE A 305 11.26 0.30 -4.90
N TYR A 306 10.76 1.31 -5.58
CA TYR A 306 11.54 2.22 -6.40
C TYR A 306 11.45 3.63 -5.86
N GLY A 307 12.53 4.39 -5.90
CA GLY A 307 12.61 5.70 -5.27
C GLY A 307 13.47 6.72 -5.99
N VAL A 308 13.25 7.99 -5.63
CA VAL A 308 14.09 9.15 -5.97
C VAL A 308 14.49 9.82 -4.67
N SER A 309 15.80 10.05 -4.50
CA SER A 309 16.36 10.65 -3.28
C SER A 309 16.01 9.87 -2.00
N LEU A 310 15.74 8.57 -2.13
CA LEU A 310 15.69 7.63 -1.02
C LEU A 310 17.09 7.07 -0.82
N SER A 311 17.49 6.82 0.42
CA SER A 311 18.72 6.07 0.68
C SER A 311 18.59 4.67 0.10
N GLU A 312 19.54 4.31 -0.78
CA GLU A 312 19.70 2.94 -1.23
C GLU A 312 19.90 2.04 0.00
N ASP A 313 19.29 0.85 -0.01
CA ASP A 313 19.35 -0.15 1.06
C ASP A 313 18.71 0.22 2.40
N ALA A 314 17.97 1.34 2.50
CA ALA A 314 17.15 1.54 3.68
C ALA A 314 16.07 0.46 3.73
N PRO A 315 15.92 -0.24 4.86
CA PRO A 315 14.77 -1.11 5.02
C PRO A 315 13.52 -0.22 4.97
N PHE A 316 12.59 -0.54 4.08
CA PHE A 316 11.32 0.15 4.00
C PHE A 316 10.25 -0.80 4.53
N LEU A 317 9.41 -0.30 5.42
CA LEU A 317 8.17 -0.96 5.76
C LEU A 317 7.04 -0.29 4.97
N VAL A 318 6.38 -1.03 4.09
CA VAL A 318 5.14 -0.60 3.42
C VAL A 318 4.00 -1.30 4.13
N ASN A 319 2.89 -0.61 4.40
CA ASN A 319 1.76 -1.26 5.07
C ASN A 319 1.12 -2.30 4.13
N SER A 320 0.74 -3.46 4.64
CA SER A 320 0.12 -4.50 3.81
C SER A 320 -1.20 -4.07 3.16
N SER A 321 -1.88 -3.05 3.69
CA SER A 321 -3.08 -2.45 3.08
C SER A 321 -2.79 -1.60 1.84
N GLU A 322 -1.52 -1.26 1.59
CA GLU A 322 -1.08 -0.34 0.51
C GLU A 322 -0.61 -1.07 -0.74
N ILE A 323 -0.49 -2.40 -0.65
CA ILE A 323 -0.07 -3.31 -1.72
C ILE A 323 -1.35 -3.98 -2.26
#